data_AF-A0A072PA29-F1
#
_entry.id   AF-A0A072PA29-F1
#
_cell.length_a   1.000
_cell.length_b   1.000
_cell.length_c   1.000
_cell.angle_alpha   90.00
_cell.angle_beta   90.00
_cell.angle_gamma   90.00
#
_symmetry.space_group_name_H-M   'P 1'
#
loop_
_entity.id
_entity.type
_entity.pdbx_description
1 polymer ?
#
loop_
_entity_poly.entity_id
_entity_poly.type
_entity_poly.pdbx_seq_one_letter_code
_entity_poly.pdbx_strand_id
1 'polypeptide(L)'
;MYERALELGVEFRFGVLVTKQELCVPEVTLESGENLGADLLVAADGDLAYLVILRVDEIQDDELWNFVSTPRVCLWAGPECHVMLYPLKNNTLCNIVLLVPDNLPENVTKQPRDLEEMHEISKD
;
A
#
# COMPACT_ATOMS: atom_id res chain seq x y z
N MET A 1 -14.01 2.26 -12.66
CA MET A 1 -14.51 1.57 -11.45
C MET A 1 -15.48 2.47 -10.68
N TYR A 2 -15.07 3.68 -10.30
CA TYR A 2 -15.91 4.65 -9.58
C TYR A 2 -17.25 4.97 -10.26
N GLU A 3 -17.23 5.43 -11.52
CA GLU A 3 -18.46 5.80 -12.25
C GLU A 3 -19.48 4.65 -12.33
N ARG A 4 -18.98 3.44 -12.60
CA ARG A 4 -19.82 2.24 -12.66
C ARG A 4 -20.47 1.90 -11.31
N ALA A 5 -19.79 2.17 -10.20
CA ALA A 5 -20.35 1.93 -8.86
C ALA A 5 -21.47 2.93 -8.55
N LEU A 6 -21.34 4.20 -8.96
CA LEU A 6 -22.40 5.20 -8.86
C LEU A 6 -23.65 4.78 -9.65
N GLU A 7 -23.47 4.31 -10.89
CA GLU A 7 -24.58 3.81 -11.72
C GLU A 7 -25.34 2.65 -11.07
N LEU A 8 -24.67 1.85 -10.23
CA LEU A 8 -25.24 0.72 -9.51
C LEU A 8 -25.86 1.13 -8.16
N GLY A 9 -25.84 2.43 -7.81
CA GLY A 9 -26.44 2.97 -6.59
C GLY A 9 -25.54 2.93 -5.36
N VAL A 10 -24.22 2.78 -5.52
CA VAL A 10 -23.29 2.88 -4.38
C VAL A 10 -23.17 4.33 -3.92
N GLU A 11 -23.33 4.54 -2.62
CA GLU A 11 -23.14 5.85 -1.99
C GLU A 11 -21.67 6.08 -1.61
N PHE A 12 -21.15 7.27 -1.89
CA PHE A 12 -19.78 7.66 -1.55
C PHE A 12 -19.80 8.93 -0.69
N ARG A 13 -19.09 8.90 0.44
CA ARG A 13 -18.78 10.08 1.26
C ARG A 13 -17.28 10.35 1.19
N PHE A 14 -16.89 11.42 0.51
CA PHE A 14 -15.48 11.83 0.39
C PHE A 14 -15.10 12.88 1.42
N GLY A 15 -13.81 12.99 1.72
CA GLY A 15 -13.32 13.94 2.74
C GLY A 15 -13.76 13.58 4.15
N VAL A 16 -14.13 12.32 4.38
CA VAL A 16 -14.54 11.78 5.67
C VAL A 16 -13.45 10.84 6.15
N LEU A 17 -12.82 11.17 7.27
CA LEU A 17 -11.82 10.33 7.92
C LEU A 17 -12.49 9.46 8.99
N VAL A 18 -12.27 8.15 8.92
CA VAL A 18 -12.64 7.20 9.98
C VAL A 18 -11.50 7.18 11.00
N THR A 19 -11.80 7.46 12.27
CA THR A 19 -10.81 7.55 13.35
C THR A 19 -10.87 6.37 14.30
N LYS A 20 -12.01 5.69 14.38
CA LYS A 20 -12.19 4.52 15.25
C LYS A 20 -13.11 3.49 14.60
N GLN A 21 -12.79 2.22 14.82
CA GLN A 21 -13.61 1.08 14.42
C GLN A 21 -13.92 0.26 15.67
N GLU A 22 -15.19 0.01 15.95
CA GLU A 22 -15.61 -0.87 17.03
C GLU A 22 -15.98 -2.24 16.43
N LEU A 23 -15.22 -3.29 16.76
CA LEU A 23 -15.40 -4.60 16.10
C LEU A 23 -16.53 -5.43 16.72
N CYS A 24 -16.86 -5.18 17.99
CA CYS A 24 -17.92 -5.90 18.71
C CYS A 24 -19.33 -5.37 18.36
N VAL A 25 -19.42 -4.11 17.97
CA VAL A 25 -20.63 -3.48 17.45
C VAL A 25 -20.19 -2.80 16.16
N PRO A 26 -20.51 -3.33 14.96
CA PRO A 26 -20.02 -2.85 13.67
C PRO A 26 -20.36 -1.38 13.40
N GLU A 27 -19.58 -0.50 14.03
CA GLU A 27 -19.74 0.94 14.06
C GLU A 27 -18.37 1.61 13.84
N VAL A 28 -18.38 2.70 13.07
CA VAL A 28 -17.20 3.56 12.89
C VAL A 28 -17.48 4.96 13.42
N THR A 29 -16.45 5.58 14.00
CA THR A 29 -16.46 6.99 14.38
C THR A 29 -15.69 7.80 13.34
N LEU A 30 -16.29 8.89 12.89
CA LEU A 30 -15.69 9.84 11.96
C LEU A 30 -14.94 10.94 12.72
N GLU A 31 -14.01 11.62 12.07
CA GLU A 31 -13.32 12.80 12.64
C GLU A 31 -14.30 13.91 13.07
N SER A 32 -15.45 14.01 12.42
CA SER A 32 -16.54 14.92 12.81
C SER A 32 -17.20 14.58 14.15
N GLY A 33 -16.94 13.39 14.71
CA GLY A 33 -17.62 12.82 15.86
C GLY A 33 -18.93 12.09 15.52
N GLU A 34 -19.32 12.01 14.25
CA GLU A 34 -20.46 11.20 13.79
C GLU A 34 -20.13 9.70 13.92
N ASN A 35 -21.09 8.93 14.42
CA ASN A 35 -21.00 7.48 14.49
C ASN A 35 -21.92 6.84 13.44
N LEU A 36 -21.40 5.86 12.71
CA LEU A 36 -22.12 5.13 11.66
C LEU A 36 -22.10 3.64 11.94
N GLY A 37 -23.27 3.06 12.23
CA GLY A 37 -23.46 1.62 12.38
C GLY A 37 -23.83 0.93 11.07
N ALA A 38 -23.38 -0.32 10.90
CA ALA A 38 -23.69 -1.20 9.78
C ALA A 38 -23.84 -2.65 10.25
N ASP A 39 -24.30 -3.56 9.39
CA ASP A 39 -24.30 -5.01 9.71
C ASP A 39 -22.88 -5.62 9.61
N LEU A 40 -22.05 -5.06 8.73
CA LEU A 40 -20.68 -5.48 8.47
C LEU A 40 -19.84 -4.26 8.07
N LEU A 41 -18.67 -4.13 8.67
CA LEU A 41 -17.65 -3.18 8.26
C LEU A 41 -16.55 -3.90 7.46
N VAL A 42 -16.19 -3.31 6.31
CA VAL A 42 -15.05 -3.77 5.50
C VAL A 42 -13.99 -2.68 5.52
N ALA A 43 -12.91 -2.92 6.27
CA ALA A 43 -11.75 -2.04 6.29
C ALA A 43 -10.87 -2.34 5.05
N ALA A 44 -10.88 -1.42 4.09
CA ALA A 44 -10.09 -1.45 2.87
C ALA A 44 -9.28 -0.16 2.70
N ASP A 45 -8.86 0.41 3.83
CA ASP A 45 -8.02 1.60 3.97
C ASP A 45 -6.56 1.36 3.55
N GLY A 46 -6.13 0.10 3.55
CA GLY A 46 -4.83 -0.34 3.02
C GLY A 46 -3.70 -0.20 4.05
N ASP A 47 -2.60 -0.90 3.79
CA ASP A 47 -1.38 -0.80 4.60
C ASP A 47 -0.42 0.26 4.07
N LEU A 48 0.48 0.75 4.93
CA LEU A 48 1.58 1.59 4.51
C LEU A 48 2.50 0.82 3.57
N ALA A 49 2.71 1.38 2.38
CA ALA A 49 3.56 0.81 1.36
C ALA A 49 4.68 1.77 0.95
N TYR A 50 5.92 1.31 1.01
CA TYR A 50 7.02 1.95 0.28
C TYR A 50 7.01 1.50 -1.17
N LEU A 51 7.12 2.45 -2.09
CA LEU A 51 7.10 2.21 -3.53
C LEU A 51 8.41 2.66 -4.14
N VAL A 52 9.10 1.74 -4.81
CA VAL A 52 10.32 2.02 -5.56
C VAL A 52 10.13 1.55 -6.99
N ILE A 53 10.31 2.47 -7.94
CA ILE A 53 10.31 2.14 -9.37
C ILE A 53 11.74 2.19 -9.87
N LEU A 54 12.26 1.03 -10.25
CA LEU A 54 13.56 0.89 -10.89
C LEU A 54 13.41 0.85 -12.40
N ARG A 55 14.30 1.58 -13.09
CA ARG A 55 14.50 1.50 -14.53
C ARG A 55 15.49 0.38 -14.82
N VAL A 56 15.04 -0.65 -15.55
CA VAL A 56 15.86 -1.85 -15.77
C VAL A 56 17.12 -1.55 -16.58
N ASP A 57 17.06 -0.54 -17.46
CA ASP A 57 18.18 -0.05 -18.27
C ASP A 57 19.22 0.78 -17.48
N GLU A 58 18.90 1.20 -16.25
CA GLU A 58 19.82 1.96 -15.37
C GLU A 58 20.55 1.07 -14.36
N ILE A 59 20.23 -0.24 -14.29
CA ILE A 59 20.85 -1.18 -13.36
C ILE A 59 22.24 -1.57 -13.88
N GLN A 60 23.27 -1.27 -13.08
CA GLN A 60 24.67 -1.56 -13.41
C GLN A 60 25.18 -2.88 -12.83
N ASP A 61 24.49 -3.41 -11.80
CA ASP A 61 24.87 -4.68 -11.18
C ASP A 61 24.35 -5.86 -12.01
N ASP A 62 25.27 -6.71 -12.47
CA ASP A 62 24.95 -7.82 -13.39
C ASP A 62 24.02 -8.86 -12.74
N GLU A 63 24.20 -9.16 -11.46
CA GLU A 63 23.38 -10.15 -10.76
C GLU A 63 21.94 -9.67 -10.62
N LEU A 64 21.76 -8.42 -10.16
CA LEU A 64 20.47 -7.77 -10.05
C LEU A 64 19.81 -7.58 -11.42
N TRP A 65 20.57 -7.16 -12.44
CA TRP A 65 20.06 -7.01 -13.80
C TRP A 65 19.54 -8.34 -14.33
N ASN A 66 20.31 -9.43 -14.20
CA ASN A 66 19.88 -10.77 -14.60
C ASN A 66 18.64 -11.22 -13.81
N PHE A 67 18.59 -10.86 -12.52
CA PHE A 67 17.43 -11.13 -11.68
C PHE A 67 16.17 -10.44 -12.24
N VAL A 68 16.18 -9.12 -12.42
CA VAL A 68 14.97 -8.35 -12.82
C VAL A 68 14.63 -8.45 -14.31
N SER A 69 15.60 -8.78 -15.16
CA SER A 69 15.38 -8.89 -16.62
C SER A 69 14.54 -10.09 -17.01
N THR A 70 14.38 -11.06 -16.10
CA THR A 70 13.43 -12.16 -16.28
C THR A 70 12.07 -11.74 -15.72
N PRO A 71 11.00 -11.64 -16.54
CA PRO A 71 9.69 -11.22 -16.06
C PRO A 71 9.12 -12.23 -15.06
N ARG A 72 9.04 -11.84 -13.78
CA ARG A 72 8.42 -12.64 -12.71
C ARG A 72 7.90 -11.75 -11.59
N VAL A 73 6.92 -12.27 -10.86
CA VAL A 73 6.53 -11.69 -9.57
C VAL A 73 7.30 -12.42 -8.49
N CYS A 74 7.99 -11.68 -7.64
CA CYS A 74 8.65 -12.19 -6.45
C CYS A 74 7.94 -11.64 -5.22
N LEU A 75 7.55 -12.55 -4.32
CA LEU A 75 7.04 -12.20 -3.00
C LEU A 75 8.01 -12.77 -1.98
N TRP A 76 8.46 -11.91 -1.07
CA TRP A 76 9.11 -12.31 0.16
C TRP A 76 8.21 -11.90 1.33
N ALA A 77 7.96 -12.82 2.25
CA ALA A 77 7.07 -12.62 3.39
C ALA A 77 7.87 -12.82 4.68
N GLY A 78 8.30 -11.70 5.26
CA GLY A 78 8.96 -11.66 6.57
C GLY A 78 7.97 -11.38 7.70
N PRO A 79 8.40 -11.49 8.97
CA PRO A 79 7.54 -11.27 10.13
C PRO A 79 6.95 -9.86 10.21
N GLU A 80 7.77 -8.83 9.93
CA GLU A 80 7.42 -7.41 10.09
C GLU A 80 7.40 -6.63 8.77
N CYS A 81 7.79 -7.27 7.67
CA CYS A 81 7.86 -6.66 6.35
C CYS A 81 7.58 -7.69 5.26
N HIS A 82 6.75 -7.33 4.29
CA HIS A 82 6.53 -8.13 3.09
C HIS A 82 6.99 -7.34 1.87
N VAL A 83 7.79 -7.98 1.01
CA VAL A 83 8.34 -7.34 -0.20
C VAL A 83 7.72 -7.98 -1.42
N MET A 84 7.14 -7.17 -2.29
CA MET A 84 6.69 -7.58 -3.62
C MET A 84 7.50 -6.88 -4.70
N LEU A 85 8.03 -7.66 -5.63
CA LEU A 85 8.70 -7.17 -6.83
C LEU A 85 7.96 -7.67 -8.06
N TYR A 86 7.62 -6.77 -8.98
CA TYR A 86 6.97 -7.16 -10.23
C TYR A 86 7.29 -6.23 -11.41
N PRO A 87 7.31 -6.75 -12.63
CA PRO A 87 7.63 -5.96 -13.81
C PRO A 87 6.45 -5.09 -14.24
N LEU A 88 6.78 -3.93 -14.77
CA LEU A 88 5.85 -2.97 -15.36
C LEU A 88 6.34 -2.59 -16.76
N LYS A 89 5.42 -2.03 -17.57
CA LYS A 89 5.71 -1.48 -18.90
C LYS A 89 6.57 -2.41 -19.76
N ASN A 90 6.11 -3.64 -19.97
CA ASN A 90 6.84 -4.64 -20.77
C ASN A 90 8.27 -4.90 -20.27
N ASN A 91 8.42 -5.03 -18.94
CA ASN A 91 9.67 -5.34 -18.26
C ASN A 91 10.77 -4.25 -18.38
N THR A 92 10.43 -3.03 -18.78
CA THR A 92 11.39 -1.91 -18.76
C THR A 92 11.44 -1.22 -17.40
N LEU A 93 10.41 -1.41 -16.57
CA LEU A 93 10.35 -0.96 -15.19
C LEU A 93 10.18 -2.16 -14.27
N CYS A 94 10.78 -2.07 -13.09
CA CYS A 94 10.58 -3.01 -12.01
C CYS A 94 10.00 -2.25 -10.82
N ASN A 95 8.82 -2.64 -10.35
CA ASN A 95 8.23 -2.05 -9.16
C ASN A 95 8.56 -2.92 -7.95
N ILE A 96 9.01 -2.29 -6.88
CA ILE A 96 9.28 -2.91 -5.59
C ILE A 96 8.38 -2.24 -4.55
N VAL A 97 7.64 -3.06 -3.82
CA VAL A 97 6.68 -2.65 -2.81
C VAL A 97 7.08 -3.28 -1.49
N LEU A 98 7.27 -2.48 -0.45
CA LEU A 98 7.48 -2.98 0.91
C LEU A 98 6.23 -2.64 1.72
N LEU A 99 5.54 -3.66 2.21
CA LEU A 99 4.41 -3.53 3.11
C LEU A 99 4.93 -3.66 4.54
N VAL A 100 4.66 -2.64 5.35
CA VAL A 100 5.04 -2.58 6.77
C VAL A 100 3.86 -2.07 7.60
N PRO A 101 3.87 -2.26 8.92
CA PRO A 101 2.94 -1.56 9.80
C PRO A 101 3.00 -0.05 9.57
N ASP A 102 1.84 0.59 9.53
CA ASP A 102 1.75 2.02 9.30
C ASP A 102 2.40 2.80 10.45
N ASN A 103 3.33 3.69 10.08
CA ASN A 103 4.04 4.58 10.98
C ASN A 103 4.00 6.04 10.49
N LEU A 104 3.11 6.36 9.55
CA LEU A 104 2.88 7.73 9.14
C LEU A 104 2.23 8.53 10.29
N PRO A 105 2.57 9.82 10.43
CA PRO A 105 1.80 10.71 11.30
C PRO A 105 0.33 10.73 10.88
N GLU A 106 -0.57 10.96 11.84
CA GLU A 106 -1.99 11.13 11.56
C GLU A 106 -2.20 12.15 10.42
N ASN A 107 -3.10 11.83 9.49
CA ASN A 107 -3.44 12.62 8.30
C ASN A 107 -2.36 12.71 7.20
N VAL A 108 -1.27 11.95 7.28
CA VAL A 108 -0.30 11.82 6.18
C VAL A 108 -0.59 10.54 5.41
N THR A 109 -0.88 10.66 4.11
CA THR A 109 -1.13 9.49 3.23
C THR A 109 0.06 9.14 2.34
N LYS A 110 1.00 10.08 2.16
CA LYS A 110 2.23 9.91 1.37
C LYS A 110 3.32 10.81 1.93
N GLN A 111 4.52 10.27 2.07
CA GLN A 111 5.73 11.03 2.33
C GLN A 111 6.89 10.47 1.52
N PRO A 112 7.77 11.31 0.94
CA PRO A 112 9.07 10.85 0.49
C PRO A 112 9.84 10.29 1.69
N ARG A 113 10.47 9.13 1.51
CA ARG A 113 11.46 8.60 2.44
C ARG A 113 12.78 8.35 1.73
N ASP A 114 13.84 8.34 2.51
CA ASP A 114 15.17 8.00 2.03
C ASP A 114 15.41 6.48 2.05
N LEU A 115 16.51 6.08 1.41
CA LEU A 115 16.91 4.68 1.31
C LEU A 115 17.45 4.12 2.63
N GLU A 116 17.93 4.97 3.55
CA GLU A 116 18.48 4.52 4.84
C GLU A 116 17.38 3.93 5.71
N GLU A 117 16.23 4.60 5.81
CA GLU A 117 15.09 4.09 6.56
C GLU A 117 14.52 2.79 5.96
N MET A 118 14.52 2.65 4.63
CA MET A 118 14.11 1.41 3.97
C MET A 118 15.07 0.25 4.27
N HIS A 119 16.38 0.54 4.33
CA HIS A 119 17.38 -0.45 4.68
C HIS A 119 17.19 -0.97 6.10
N GLU A 120 17.00 -0.09 7.10
CA GLU A 120 16.78 -0.51 8.50
C GLU A 120 15.54 -1.41 8.66
N ILE A 121 14.47 -1.14 7.90
CA ILE A 121 13.24 -1.96 7.89
C ILE A 121 13.50 -3.37 7.35
N SER A 122 14.41 -3.51 6.39
CA SER A 122 14.72 -4.77 5.72
C SER A 122 15.82 -5.60 6.40
N LYS A 123 16.42 -5.09 7.49
CA LYS A 123 17.45 -5.79 8.26
C LYS A 123 16.80 -6.76 9.25
N ASP A 124 16.63 -8.01 8.81
CA ASP A 124 16.61 -9.18 9.69
C ASP A 124 18.03 -9.63 10.05
#